data_AF-A0A2G9PLZ4-F1
#
_entry.id   AF-A0A2G9PLZ4-F1
#
_cell.length_a   1.000
_cell.length_b   1.000
_cell.length_c   1.000
_cell.angle_alpha   90.00
_cell.angle_beta   90.00
_cell.angle_gamma   90.00
#
_symmetry.space_group_name_H-M   'P 1'
#
loop_
_entity.id
_entity.type
_entity.pdbx_description
1 polymer ?
#
loop_
_entity_poly.entity_id
_entity_poly.type
_entity_poly.pdbx_seq_one_letter_code
_entity_poly.pdbx_strand_id
1 'polypeptide(L)'
;MKRGQITAILLVLTLAIAALSFTGCTSGETTTPGSPFVGGTNGILMSFLEGNPPAEVTDDKTYPFNVVVKVKNDGEANIRSSTLKITLSGFDPKEFGFSDGGAEAITNTLKEELTATRKDVEGNTIEGSTVYMTFPPEDSGLPPFEYTGKLSGNTPFTIRADACYLYGTQANAKLCLKRNVLEPDKKGGVCKVTESKTVYNSGGPVQVTSLKESVGGQGKVSITFTLEHKGNGKIYLAESTGYRVHGDSPL
;
A
#
# COMPACT_ATOMS: atom_id res chain seq x y z
N MET A 1 32.21 2.97 69.55
CA MET A 1 32.26 2.11 68.34
C MET A 1 33.69 1.64 68.11
N LYS A 2 33.91 0.32 67.98
CA LYS A 2 35.24 -0.25 67.71
C LYS A 2 35.73 0.25 66.35
N ARG A 3 37.01 0.62 66.22
CA ARG A 3 37.63 1.14 64.97
C ARG A 3 37.28 0.30 63.73
N GLY A 4 37.15 -1.02 63.88
CA GLY A 4 36.75 -1.94 62.79
C GLY A 4 35.32 -1.78 62.27
N GLN A 5 34.39 -1.24 63.06
CA GLN A 5 33.01 -0.97 62.60
C GLN A 5 32.91 0.33 61.80
N ILE A 6 33.76 1.32 62.09
CA ILE A 6 33.78 2.59 61.36
C ILE A 6 34.36 2.38 59.95
N THR A 7 35.42 1.58 59.82
CA THR A 7 35.99 1.22 58.51
C THR A 7 35.06 0.36 57.67
N ALA A 8 34.31 -0.56 58.28
CA ALA A 8 33.30 -1.35 57.56
C ALA A 8 32.14 -0.48 57.04
N ILE A 9 31.66 0.48 57.82
CA ILE A 9 30.60 1.41 57.40
C ILE A 9 31.10 2.32 56.27
N LEU A 10 32.33 2.85 56.36
CA LEU A 10 32.93 3.67 55.31
C LEU A 10 33.13 2.91 53.99
N LEU A 11 33.49 1.62 54.06
CA LEU A 11 33.66 0.76 52.88
C LEU A 11 32.32 0.43 52.21
N VAL A 12 31.27 0.19 52.99
CA VAL A 12 29.91 -0.05 52.47
C VAL A 12 29.33 1.23 51.85
N LEU A 13 29.61 2.39 52.44
CA LEU A 13 29.13 3.68 51.94
C LEU A 13 29.85 4.07 50.63
N THR A 14 31.15 3.81 50.50
CA THR A 14 31.88 4.04 49.24
C THR A 14 31.47 3.07 48.13
N LEU A 15 31.15 1.81 48.45
CA LEU A 15 30.58 0.86 47.48
C LEU A 15 29.17 1.29 47.01
N ALA A 16 28.34 1.80 47.92
CA ALA A 16 27.00 2.27 47.60
C ALA A 16 27.02 3.51 46.70
N ILE A 17 27.98 4.43 46.91
CA ILE A 17 28.16 5.62 46.06
C ILE A 17 28.72 5.24 44.69
N ALA A 18 29.64 4.26 44.61
CA ALA A 18 30.18 3.78 43.33
C ALA A 18 29.14 3.03 42.48
N ALA A 19 28.16 2.37 43.10
CA ALA A 19 27.06 1.70 42.40
C ALA A 19 26.05 2.68 41.76
N LEU A 20 25.95 3.91 42.27
CA LEU A 20 25.07 4.95 41.73
C LEU A 20 25.68 5.66 40.49
N SER A 21 26.99 5.55 40.26
CA SER A 21 27.71 6.25 39.20
C SER A 21 27.60 5.62 37.79
N PHE A 22 26.96 4.46 37.65
CA PHE A 22 26.81 3.76 36.35
C PHE A 22 25.44 3.97 35.66
N THR A 23 24.55 4.77 36.24
CA THR A 23 23.26 5.13 35.61
C THR A 23 23.35 6.51 34.95
N GLY A 24 24.14 6.59 33.87
CA GLY A 24 24.45 7.87 33.24
C GLY A 24 24.92 7.75 31.80
N CYS A 25 24.16 7.03 30.97
CA CYS A 25 24.24 7.20 29.52
C CYS A 25 22.81 7.14 28.99
N THR A 26 22.09 8.27 29.07
CA THR A 26 20.93 8.45 28.21
C THR A 26 21.52 8.70 26.82
N SER A 27 21.38 7.70 25.96
CA SER A 27 21.54 7.87 24.53
C SER A 27 20.68 9.07 24.16
N GLY A 28 21.30 10.17 23.71
CA GLY A 28 20.54 11.21 23.05
C GLY A 28 19.79 10.53 21.92
N GLU A 29 18.47 10.49 22.01
CA GLU A 29 17.63 10.19 20.86
C GLU A 29 17.96 11.25 19.83
N THR A 30 18.89 10.93 18.94
CA THR A 30 18.86 11.49 17.59
C THR A 30 17.47 11.18 17.09
N THR A 31 16.59 12.18 17.11
CA THR A 31 15.33 12.19 16.40
C THR A 31 15.68 11.94 14.95
N THR A 32 15.73 10.67 14.56
CA THR A 32 15.76 10.28 13.16
C THR A 32 14.49 10.89 12.61
N PRO A 33 14.54 11.77 11.59
CA PRO A 33 13.33 12.28 10.98
C PRO A 33 12.48 11.07 10.62
N GLY A 34 11.30 10.97 11.24
CA GLY A 34 10.40 9.87 10.95
C GLY A 34 10.12 9.83 9.44
N SER A 35 9.89 8.64 8.90
CA SER A 35 9.48 8.52 7.49
C SER A 35 8.32 9.49 7.23
N PRO A 36 8.37 10.31 6.16
CA PRO A 36 7.29 11.24 5.80
C PRO A 36 5.99 10.50 5.43
N PHE A 37 6.08 9.18 5.27
CA PHE A 37 5.03 8.28 4.85
C PHE A 37 4.65 7.30 5.96
N VAL A 38 3.40 6.86 5.97
CA VAL A 38 2.93 5.69 6.73
C VAL A 38 3.68 4.45 6.26
N GLY A 39 3.87 4.31 4.95
CA GLY A 39 4.54 3.19 4.30
C GLY A 39 3.64 1.96 4.14
N GLY A 40 4.24 0.84 3.72
CA GLY A 40 3.54 -0.41 3.44
C GLY A 40 3.50 -0.77 1.95
N THR A 41 3.08 -1.99 1.65
CA THR A 41 3.05 -2.56 0.30
C THR A 41 1.63 -2.74 -0.25
N ASN A 42 0.62 -2.42 0.55
CA ASN A 42 -0.78 -2.53 0.17
C ASN A 42 -1.20 -1.24 -0.56
N GLY A 43 -2.11 -1.36 -1.51
CA GLY A 43 -2.81 -0.22 -2.11
C GLY A 43 -4.27 -0.19 -1.69
N ILE A 44 -5.02 -1.24 -2.02
CA ILE A 44 -6.37 -1.44 -1.52
C ILE A 44 -6.49 -2.76 -0.78
N LEU A 45 -7.35 -2.79 0.22
CA LEU A 45 -7.78 -4.00 0.91
C LEU A 45 -9.22 -4.28 0.52
N MET A 46 -9.48 -5.52 0.10
CA MET A 46 -10.81 -5.98 -0.26
C MET A 46 -11.23 -7.16 0.61
N SER A 47 -12.51 -7.17 0.97
CA SER A 47 -13.14 -8.28 1.68
C SER A 47 -14.62 -8.31 1.33
N PHE A 48 -15.21 -9.50 1.35
CA PHE A 48 -16.66 -9.63 1.34
C PHE A 48 -17.22 -9.13 2.67
N LEU A 49 -18.37 -8.43 2.61
CA LEU A 49 -19.07 -8.03 3.82
C LEU A 49 -19.53 -9.29 4.57
N GLU A 50 -19.52 -9.26 5.90
CA GLU A 50 -19.92 -10.42 6.69
C GLU A 50 -21.35 -10.87 6.31
N GLY A 51 -21.50 -12.18 6.05
CA GLY A 51 -22.75 -12.76 5.54
C GLY A 51 -23.11 -12.43 4.09
N ASN A 52 -22.24 -11.76 3.32
CA ASN A 52 -22.46 -11.35 1.94
C ASN A 52 -21.22 -11.63 1.06
N PRO A 53 -21.24 -12.65 0.18
CA PRO A 53 -22.40 -13.42 -0.23
C PRO A 53 -22.93 -14.34 0.89
N PRO A 54 -24.23 -14.69 0.86
CA PRO A 54 -24.78 -15.73 1.72
C PRO A 54 -23.99 -17.04 1.55
N ALA A 55 -23.83 -17.78 2.66
CA ALA A 55 -23.13 -19.08 2.61
C ALA A 55 -23.88 -20.11 1.75
N GLU A 56 -25.23 -20.01 1.71
CA GLU A 56 -26.11 -20.88 0.96
C GLU A 56 -27.30 -20.07 0.42
N VAL A 57 -27.81 -20.48 -0.74
CA VAL A 57 -29.02 -19.92 -1.38
C VAL A 57 -29.86 -21.09 -1.93
N THR A 58 -31.17 -20.92 -2.01
CA THR A 58 -32.07 -21.94 -2.58
C THR A 58 -32.22 -21.78 -4.08
N ASP A 59 -32.48 -22.89 -4.77
CA ASP A 59 -32.64 -22.95 -6.22
C ASP A 59 -34.06 -22.53 -6.65
N ASP A 60 -34.36 -22.64 -7.96
CA ASP A 60 -35.68 -22.33 -8.54
C ASP A 60 -36.15 -20.87 -8.29
N LYS A 61 -35.21 -19.91 -8.31
CA LYS A 61 -35.48 -18.46 -8.17
C LYS A 61 -36.17 -18.06 -6.85
N THR A 62 -35.93 -18.82 -5.79
CA THR A 62 -36.60 -18.59 -4.50
C THR A 62 -35.81 -17.70 -3.54
N TYR A 63 -34.51 -17.48 -3.81
CA TYR A 63 -33.63 -16.69 -2.95
C TYR A 63 -32.82 -15.66 -3.73
N PRO A 64 -33.30 -14.41 -3.84
CA PRO A 64 -32.51 -13.31 -4.35
C PRO A 64 -31.42 -12.89 -3.38
N PHE A 65 -30.22 -12.60 -3.89
CA PHE A 65 -29.12 -12.06 -3.09
C PHE A 65 -28.27 -11.06 -3.86
N ASN A 66 -27.59 -10.20 -3.12
CA ASN A 66 -26.54 -9.32 -3.63
C ASN A 66 -25.19 -9.77 -3.10
N VAL A 67 -24.12 -9.35 -3.76
CA VAL A 67 -22.76 -9.49 -3.26
C VAL A 67 -22.26 -8.11 -2.87
N VAL A 68 -21.72 -7.95 -1.67
CA VAL A 68 -21.21 -6.66 -1.19
C VAL A 68 -19.72 -6.80 -0.89
N VAL A 69 -18.91 -6.03 -1.61
CA VAL A 69 -17.45 -5.99 -1.43
C VAL A 69 -17.08 -4.73 -0.67
N LYS A 70 -16.49 -4.90 0.52
CA LYS A 70 -15.86 -3.82 1.28
C LYS A 70 -14.49 -3.53 0.69
N VAL A 71 -14.25 -2.27 0.33
CA VAL A 71 -13.00 -1.78 -0.23
C VAL A 71 -12.45 -0.66 0.65
N LYS A 72 -11.22 -0.83 1.15
CA LYS A 72 -10.50 0.20 1.92
C LYS A 72 -9.25 0.64 1.15
N ASN A 73 -9.02 1.95 1.05
CA ASN A 73 -7.75 2.47 0.56
C ASN A 73 -6.69 2.44 1.68
N ASP A 74 -5.80 1.44 1.61
CA ASP A 74 -4.72 1.24 2.58
C ASP A 74 -3.41 1.89 2.11
N GLY A 75 -3.35 2.31 0.84
CA GLY A 75 -2.25 3.03 0.25
C GLY A 75 -2.28 4.53 0.55
N GLU A 76 -1.20 5.21 0.17
CA GLU A 76 -1.00 6.63 0.42
C GLU A 76 -1.23 7.50 -0.82
N ALA A 77 -1.99 6.99 -1.79
CA ALA A 77 -2.45 7.72 -2.97
C ALA A 77 -3.98 7.70 -3.04
N ASN A 78 -4.58 8.85 -3.38
CA ASN A 78 -6.03 8.93 -3.57
C ASN A 78 -6.41 8.13 -4.82
N ILE A 79 -7.53 7.42 -4.73
CA ILE A 79 -8.10 6.66 -5.85
C ILE A 79 -9.29 7.45 -6.37
N ARG A 80 -9.12 8.08 -7.53
CA ARG A 80 -10.15 8.92 -8.14
C ARG A 80 -11.39 8.10 -8.50
N SER A 81 -12.55 8.76 -8.49
CA SER A 81 -13.78 8.20 -9.05
C SER A 81 -13.53 7.68 -10.47
N SER A 82 -14.23 6.63 -10.83
CA SER A 82 -14.17 5.95 -12.14
C SER A 82 -12.85 5.24 -12.47
N THR A 83 -11.85 5.25 -11.59
CA THR A 83 -10.56 4.60 -11.86
C THR A 83 -10.44 3.20 -11.26
N LEU A 84 -11.15 2.91 -10.17
CA LEU A 84 -11.25 1.58 -9.58
C LEU A 84 -12.46 0.84 -10.17
N LYS A 85 -12.21 -0.29 -10.79
CA LYS A 85 -13.21 -1.24 -11.27
C LYS A 85 -13.03 -2.56 -10.54
N ILE A 86 -14.13 -3.12 -10.05
CA ILE A 86 -14.18 -4.46 -9.47
C ILE A 86 -15.07 -5.33 -10.35
N THR A 87 -14.58 -6.53 -10.66
CA THR A 87 -15.32 -7.54 -11.41
C THR A 87 -15.44 -8.80 -10.58
N LEU A 88 -16.63 -9.37 -10.51
CA LEU A 88 -16.86 -10.69 -9.92
C LEU A 88 -16.56 -11.80 -10.93
N SER A 89 -15.97 -12.89 -10.45
CA SER A 89 -15.63 -14.07 -11.23
C SER A 89 -15.86 -15.36 -10.44
N GLY A 90 -15.82 -16.51 -11.12
CA GLY A 90 -15.95 -17.83 -10.51
C GLY A 90 -17.36 -18.46 -10.55
N PHE A 91 -18.33 -17.78 -11.15
CA PHE A 91 -19.66 -18.31 -11.47
C PHE A 91 -20.12 -17.80 -12.86
N ASP A 92 -21.09 -18.47 -13.49
CA ASP A 92 -21.72 -18.01 -14.73
C ASP A 92 -22.95 -17.14 -14.40
N PRO A 93 -22.97 -15.83 -14.72
CA PRO A 93 -24.11 -14.97 -14.46
C PRO A 93 -25.42 -15.43 -15.11
N LYS A 94 -25.35 -16.24 -16.18
CA LYS A 94 -26.54 -16.82 -16.82
C LYS A 94 -27.30 -17.76 -15.91
N GLU A 95 -26.61 -18.51 -15.07
CA GLU A 95 -27.25 -19.37 -14.08
C GLU A 95 -27.96 -18.55 -13.01
N PHE A 96 -27.55 -17.30 -12.81
CA PHE A 96 -28.06 -16.38 -11.78
C PHE A 96 -29.01 -15.30 -12.31
N GLY A 97 -29.63 -15.53 -13.48
CA GLY A 97 -30.72 -14.69 -13.98
C GLY A 97 -30.32 -13.63 -15.00
N PHE A 98 -29.05 -13.57 -15.43
CA PHE A 98 -28.57 -12.56 -16.37
C PHE A 98 -28.32 -13.12 -17.78
N SER A 99 -29.04 -12.60 -18.77
CA SER A 99 -28.74 -12.88 -20.19
C SER A 99 -27.42 -12.24 -20.62
N ASP A 100 -26.86 -12.71 -21.75
CA ASP A 100 -25.65 -12.17 -22.39
C ASP A 100 -24.39 -12.08 -21.49
N GLY A 101 -24.30 -12.95 -20.48
CA GLY A 101 -23.12 -13.06 -19.61
C GLY A 101 -23.06 -12.02 -18.50
N GLY A 102 -24.09 -11.18 -18.32
CA GLY A 102 -24.29 -10.37 -17.11
C GLY A 102 -23.16 -9.40 -16.76
N ALA A 103 -22.38 -8.93 -17.75
CA ALA A 103 -21.18 -8.13 -17.51
C ALA A 103 -21.42 -6.89 -16.63
N GLU A 104 -22.57 -6.23 -16.80
CA GLU A 104 -23.01 -5.08 -16.00
C GLU A 104 -23.40 -5.46 -14.56
N ALA A 105 -23.92 -6.67 -14.36
CA ALA A 105 -24.27 -7.20 -13.04
C ALA A 105 -23.04 -7.58 -12.20
N ILE A 106 -21.98 -8.04 -12.86
CA ILE A 106 -20.74 -8.47 -12.20
C ILE A 106 -19.64 -7.42 -12.18
N THR A 107 -19.87 -6.25 -12.80
CA THR A 107 -18.89 -5.16 -12.83
C THR A 107 -19.43 -3.95 -12.09
N ASN A 108 -18.65 -3.40 -11.16
CA ASN A 108 -18.95 -2.14 -10.52
C ASN A 108 -17.70 -1.24 -10.53
N THR A 109 -17.94 0.05 -10.75
CA THR A 109 -16.91 1.07 -10.84
C THR A 109 -17.12 2.08 -9.73
N LEU A 110 -16.02 2.44 -9.06
CA LEU A 110 -16.01 3.39 -7.96
C LEU A 110 -16.63 4.73 -8.37
N LYS A 111 -17.61 5.21 -7.61
CA LYS A 111 -18.35 6.45 -7.91
C LYS A 111 -17.75 7.68 -7.24
N GLU A 112 -17.13 7.50 -6.09
CA GLU A 112 -16.57 8.58 -5.26
C GLU A 112 -15.08 8.35 -5.00
N GLU A 113 -14.31 9.42 -4.78
CA GLU A 113 -12.88 9.29 -4.50
C GLU A 113 -12.63 8.57 -3.16
N LEU A 114 -11.71 7.60 -3.16
CA LEU A 114 -11.19 7.03 -1.91
C LEU A 114 -9.97 7.84 -1.46
N THR A 115 -10.11 8.52 -0.33
CA THR A 115 -9.01 9.28 0.26
C THR A 115 -7.91 8.34 0.73
N ALA A 116 -6.66 8.79 0.56
CA ALA A 116 -5.47 8.05 0.95
C ALA A 116 -5.31 7.96 2.46
N THR A 117 -4.70 6.86 2.91
CA THR A 117 -4.07 6.78 4.22
C THR A 117 -2.90 7.78 4.26
N ARG A 118 -2.71 8.49 5.37
CA ARG A 118 -1.62 9.50 5.49
C ARG A 118 -1.26 9.77 6.94
N LYS A 119 -0.14 10.47 7.16
CA LYS A 119 0.19 11.03 8.48
C LYS A 119 -0.36 12.45 8.65
N ASP A 120 -0.78 12.78 9.87
CA ASP A 120 -1.00 14.17 10.28
C ASP A 120 0.31 14.88 10.66
N VAL A 121 0.23 16.14 11.11
CA VAL A 121 1.42 16.92 11.46
C VAL A 121 2.05 16.48 12.78
N GLU A 122 1.28 15.80 13.63
CA GLU A 122 1.70 15.16 14.87
C GLU A 122 2.32 13.76 14.65
N GLY A 123 2.21 13.22 13.42
CA GLY A 123 2.75 11.92 13.02
C GLY A 123 1.80 10.73 13.24
N ASN A 124 0.53 10.96 13.62
CA ASN A 124 -0.48 9.91 13.72
C ASN A 124 -0.98 9.51 12.33
N THR A 125 -1.37 8.25 12.19
CA THR A 125 -1.95 7.74 10.94
C THR A 125 -3.44 8.07 10.87
N ILE A 126 -3.83 8.80 9.83
CA ILE A 126 -5.21 8.96 9.38
C ILE A 126 -5.49 7.86 8.35
N GLU A 127 -6.43 6.97 8.67
CA GLU A 127 -6.84 5.90 7.75
C GLU A 127 -7.54 6.46 6.51
N GLY A 128 -7.32 5.82 5.37
CA GLY A 128 -8.00 6.12 4.12
C GLY A 128 -9.48 5.71 4.12
N SER A 129 -10.22 6.20 3.11
CA SER A 129 -11.64 5.94 2.98
C SER A 129 -11.96 4.46 2.79
N THR A 130 -13.11 4.04 3.30
CA THR A 130 -13.72 2.72 3.05
C THR A 130 -15.06 2.91 2.35
N VAL A 131 -15.33 2.08 1.35
CA VAL A 131 -16.62 2.02 0.63
C VAL A 131 -17.12 0.58 0.54
N TYR A 132 -18.42 0.45 0.29
CA TYR A 132 -19.06 -0.83 0.04
C TYR A 132 -19.61 -0.81 -1.39
N MET A 133 -19.16 -1.76 -2.20
CA MET A 133 -19.57 -1.89 -3.59
C MET A 133 -20.50 -3.09 -3.71
N THR A 134 -21.77 -2.81 -4.01
CA THR A 134 -22.82 -3.81 -4.20
C THR A 134 -22.82 -4.32 -5.64
N PHE A 135 -23.12 -5.61 -5.81
CA PHE A 135 -23.30 -6.28 -7.09
C PHE A 135 -24.64 -7.04 -7.05
N PRO A 136 -25.51 -6.81 -8.05
CA PRO A 136 -25.37 -5.80 -9.12
C PRO A 136 -25.30 -4.36 -8.61
N PRO A 137 -24.72 -3.41 -9.37
CA PRO A 137 -24.63 -2.01 -8.93
C PRO A 137 -26.01 -1.41 -8.67
N GLU A 138 -26.21 -0.73 -7.54
CA GLU A 138 -27.52 -0.17 -7.15
C GLU A 138 -28.09 0.82 -8.18
N ASP A 139 -27.21 1.52 -8.91
CA ASP A 139 -27.58 2.49 -9.94
C ASP A 139 -27.86 1.85 -11.32
N SER A 140 -27.65 0.55 -11.48
CA SER A 140 -27.88 -0.16 -12.75
C SER A 140 -29.36 -0.49 -13.01
N GLY A 141 -30.20 -0.50 -11.98
CA GLY A 141 -31.59 -0.95 -12.08
C GLY A 141 -31.75 -2.45 -12.36
N LEU A 142 -30.66 -3.23 -12.26
CA LEU A 142 -30.67 -4.67 -12.44
C LEU A 142 -31.26 -5.39 -11.21
N PRO A 143 -31.95 -6.53 -11.40
CA PRO A 143 -32.42 -7.35 -10.28
C PRO A 143 -31.25 -7.96 -9.49
N PRO A 144 -31.46 -8.44 -8.26
CA PRO A 144 -30.45 -9.23 -7.53
C PRO A 144 -30.11 -10.54 -8.26
N PHE A 145 -29.03 -11.22 -7.83
CA PHE A 145 -28.69 -12.55 -8.31
C PHE A 145 -29.71 -13.58 -7.82
N GLU A 146 -30.18 -14.44 -8.71
CA GLU A 146 -31.14 -15.52 -8.39
C GLU A 146 -30.79 -16.78 -9.18
N TYR A 147 -30.50 -17.89 -8.48
CA TYR A 147 -30.21 -19.13 -9.17
C TYR A 147 -31.44 -19.66 -9.91
N THR A 148 -31.33 -19.82 -11.23
CA THR A 148 -32.46 -20.13 -12.13
C THR A 148 -32.64 -21.60 -12.43
N GLY A 149 -31.63 -22.43 -12.14
CA GLY A 149 -31.68 -23.87 -12.33
C GLY A 149 -32.44 -24.58 -11.20
N LYS A 150 -32.63 -25.89 -11.37
CA LYS A 150 -33.04 -26.82 -10.31
C LYS A 150 -31.91 -27.78 -10.07
N LEU A 151 -31.51 -27.93 -8.82
CA LEU A 151 -30.42 -28.80 -8.41
C LEU A 151 -30.99 -30.00 -7.65
N SER A 152 -30.46 -31.20 -7.95
CA SER A 152 -30.80 -32.41 -7.19
C SER A 152 -30.03 -32.53 -5.86
N GLY A 153 -29.17 -31.55 -5.54
CA GLY A 153 -28.33 -31.52 -4.34
C GLY A 153 -27.50 -30.23 -4.23
N ASN A 154 -26.63 -30.15 -3.21
CA ASN A 154 -25.85 -28.93 -2.96
C ASN A 154 -24.68 -28.81 -3.95
N THR A 155 -24.63 -27.68 -4.65
CA THR A 155 -23.55 -27.34 -5.58
C THR A 155 -22.73 -26.17 -5.02
N PRO A 156 -21.41 -26.33 -4.81
CA PRO A 156 -20.57 -25.24 -4.33
C PRO A 156 -20.21 -24.27 -5.48
N PHE A 157 -20.38 -22.98 -5.23
CA PHE A 157 -19.91 -21.90 -6.11
C PHE A 157 -18.84 -21.07 -5.40
N THR A 158 -17.79 -20.70 -6.11
CA THR A 158 -16.73 -19.82 -5.56
C THR A 158 -16.86 -18.44 -6.17
N ILE A 159 -17.26 -17.46 -5.37
CA ILE A 159 -17.30 -16.06 -5.81
C ILE A 159 -15.95 -15.41 -5.50
N ARG A 160 -15.34 -14.83 -6.52
CA ARG A 160 -14.07 -14.10 -6.42
C ARG A 160 -14.30 -12.66 -6.89
N ALA A 161 -13.67 -11.71 -6.20
CA ALA A 161 -13.66 -10.30 -6.60
C ALA A 161 -12.24 -9.91 -7.03
N ASP A 162 -12.11 -9.35 -8.24
CA ASP A 162 -10.86 -8.85 -8.78
C ASP A 162 -10.95 -7.35 -9.00
N ALA A 163 -9.98 -6.59 -8.49
CA ALA A 163 -9.92 -5.13 -8.65
C ALA A 163 -8.83 -4.70 -9.62
N CYS A 164 -9.17 -3.71 -10.44
CA CYS A 164 -8.24 -3.01 -11.32
C CYS A 164 -8.37 -1.50 -11.05
N TYR A 165 -7.26 -0.85 -10.74
CA TYR A 165 -7.23 0.59 -10.45
C TYR A 165 -5.90 1.23 -10.80
N LEU A 166 -5.94 2.55 -10.99
CA LEU A 166 -4.74 3.35 -11.11
C LEU A 166 -4.17 3.62 -9.71
N TYR A 167 -2.98 3.10 -9.47
CA TYR A 167 -2.23 3.37 -8.23
C TYR A 167 -1.21 4.49 -8.46
N GLY A 168 -0.76 5.09 -7.37
CA GLY A 168 0.36 6.03 -7.36
C GLY A 168 1.29 5.74 -6.18
N THR A 169 2.59 5.88 -6.40
CA THR A 169 3.61 5.83 -5.35
C THR A 169 4.42 7.11 -5.38
N GLN A 170 4.61 7.73 -4.22
CA GLN A 170 5.55 8.82 -4.03
C GLN A 170 6.79 8.32 -3.32
N ALA A 171 7.96 8.73 -3.79
CA ALA A 171 9.23 8.39 -3.17
C ALA A 171 10.04 9.66 -2.90
N ASN A 172 10.52 9.79 -1.66
CA ASN A 172 11.31 10.93 -1.20
C ASN A 172 12.74 10.48 -0.89
N ALA A 173 13.72 11.15 -1.48
CA ALA A 173 15.13 10.94 -1.22
C ALA A 173 15.87 12.27 -1.20
N LYS A 174 16.91 12.36 -0.36
CA LYS A 174 17.76 13.56 -0.26
C LYS A 174 18.97 13.43 -1.18
N LEU A 175 19.03 14.28 -2.19
CA LEU A 175 20.15 14.34 -3.14
C LEU A 175 21.24 15.31 -2.67
N CYS A 176 22.46 15.13 -3.19
CA CYS A 176 23.63 15.94 -2.86
C CYS A 176 24.10 16.75 -4.07
N LEU A 177 23.62 17.99 -4.19
CA LEU A 177 24.03 18.89 -5.27
C LEU A 177 25.20 19.77 -4.83
N LYS A 178 26.32 19.68 -5.54
CA LYS A 178 27.52 20.51 -5.33
C LYS A 178 27.72 21.47 -6.51
N ARG A 179 28.31 22.64 -6.24
CA ARG A 179 28.73 23.59 -7.30
C ARG A 179 29.70 22.94 -8.29
N ASN A 180 30.63 22.15 -7.78
CA ASN A 180 31.51 21.30 -8.58
C ASN A 180 31.30 19.83 -8.19
N VAL A 181 30.57 19.10 -9.03
CA VAL A 181 30.26 17.67 -8.84
C VAL A 181 31.46 16.76 -9.08
N LEU A 182 32.54 17.27 -9.70
CA LEU A 182 33.78 16.54 -9.94
C LEU A 182 34.77 16.63 -8.76
N GLU A 183 34.49 17.50 -7.79
CA GLU A 183 35.34 17.64 -6.61
C GLU A 183 35.21 16.38 -5.74
N PRO A 184 36.34 15.73 -5.39
CA PRO A 184 36.31 14.52 -4.56
C PRO A 184 35.68 14.81 -3.19
N ASP A 185 34.96 13.82 -2.67
CA ASP A 185 34.30 13.91 -1.37
C ASP A 185 35.36 14.09 -0.26
N LYS A 186 35.36 15.27 0.38
CA LYS A 186 36.24 15.56 1.51
C LYS A 186 35.75 14.83 2.77
N LYS A 187 36.68 14.34 3.59
CA LYS A 187 36.35 13.88 4.96
C LYS A 187 35.75 15.05 5.74
N GLY A 188 34.51 14.89 6.22
CA GLY A 188 33.75 15.94 6.92
C GLY A 188 32.90 16.86 6.01
N GLY A 189 32.78 16.57 4.72
CA GLY A 189 31.85 17.29 3.83
C GLY A 189 30.37 17.04 4.18
N VAL A 190 29.50 18.00 3.83
CA VAL A 190 28.06 17.98 4.16
C VAL A 190 27.31 16.79 3.55
N CYS A 191 27.68 16.38 2.33
CA CYS A 191 27.09 15.23 1.65
C CYS A 191 28.01 14.66 0.58
N LYS A 192 27.75 13.42 0.16
CA LYS A 192 28.48 12.72 -0.91
C LYS A 192 27.61 12.63 -2.16
N VAL A 193 28.21 12.87 -3.33
CA VAL A 193 27.47 12.83 -4.61
C VAL A 193 27.35 11.39 -5.11
N THR A 194 28.42 10.59 -5.02
CA THR A 194 28.40 9.21 -5.51
C THR A 194 28.10 8.24 -4.38
N GLU A 195 26.81 8.04 -4.08
CA GLU A 195 26.37 7.10 -3.05
C GLU A 195 24.93 6.59 -3.29
N SER A 196 24.61 5.48 -2.63
CA SER A 196 23.23 5.05 -2.47
C SER A 196 22.53 5.95 -1.46
N LYS A 197 21.35 6.46 -1.82
CA LYS A 197 20.54 7.33 -0.97
C LYS A 197 19.47 6.52 -0.27
N THR A 198 19.16 6.94 0.95
CA THR A 198 17.96 6.50 1.65
C THR A 198 16.73 7.03 0.92
N VAL A 199 15.80 6.13 0.61
CA VAL A 199 14.53 6.43 -0.03
C VAL A 199 13.40 6.08 0.94
N TYR A 200 12.46 7.01 1.09
CA TYR A 200 11.21 6.78 1.79
C TYR A 200 10.11 6.64 0.75
N ASN A 201 9.33 5.56 0.83
CA ASN A 201 8.23 5.30 -0.10
C ASN A 201 6.90 5.50 0.61
N SER A 202 5.94 6.03 -0.14
CA SER A 202 4.54 5.99 0.23
C SER A 202 4.00 4.56 0.16
N GLY A 203 2.95 4.27 0.92
CA GLY A 203 2.23 3.02 0.89
C GLY A 203 1.68 2.71 -0.50
N GLY A 204 2.05 1.56 -1.05
CA GLY A 204 1.61 1.13 -2.37
C GLY A 204 2.32 -0.13 -2.87
N PRO A 205 1.76 -0.80 -3.89
CA PRO A 205 2.26 -2.09 -4.39
C PRO A 205 3.58 -1.99 -5.16
N VAL A 206 3.96 -0.81 -5.64
CA VAL A 206 5.23 -0.57 -6.34
C VAL A 206 6.06 0.42 -5.54
N GLN A 207 7.33 0.11 -5.35
CA GLN A 207 8.23 0.89 -4.51
C GLN A 207 9.55 1.17 -5.22
N VAL A 208 10.16 2.31 -4.88
CA VAL A 208 11.55 2.61 -5.22
C VAL A 208 12.45 1.94 -4.18
N THR A 209 13.09 0.83 -4.54
CA THR A 209 13.91 0.04 -3.60
C THR A 209 15.35 0.49 -3.52
N SER A 210 15.81 1.21 -4.54
CA SER A 210 17.16 1.73 -4.60
C SER A 210 17.15 3.08 -5.32
N LEU A 211 17.94 4.01 -4.81
CA LEU A 211 18.29 5.24 -5.50
C LEU A 211 19.78 5.47 -5.33
N LYS A 212 20.50 5.58 -6.44
CA LYS A 212 21.92 5.86 -6.50
C LYS A 212 22.14 7.18 -7.21
N GLU A 213 22.86 8.07 -6.53
CA GLU A 213 23.36 9.30 -7.12
C GLU A 213 24.81 9.07 -7.60
N SER A 214 25.16 9.64 -8.74
CA SER A 214 26.53 9.60 -9.29
C SER A 214 26.81 10.81 -10.17
N VAL A 215 28.08 11.05 -10.51
CA VAL A 215 28.48 12.16 -11.38
C VAL A 215 28.11 11.84 -12.84
N GLY A 216 27.32 12.69 -13.48
CA GLY A 216 26.90 12.56 -14.88
C GLY A 216 27.75 13.34 -15.88
N GLY A 217 28.84 13.98 -15.44
CA GLY A 217 29.71 14.84 -16.23
C GLY A 217 29.85 16.25 -15.64
N GLN A 218 30.43 17.18 -16.40
CA GLN A 218 30.57 18.58 -15.96
C GLN A 218 29.20 19.20 -15.67
N GLY A 219 29.01 19.62 -14.42
CA GLY A 219 27.76 20.25 -13.96
C GLY A 219 26.53 19.33 -13.94
N LYS A 220 26.69 18.01 -14.10
CA LYS A 220 25.58 17.06 -14.18
C LYS A 220 25.66 15.99 -13.10
N VAL A 221 24.51 15.67 -12.54
CA VAL A 221 24.31 14.53 -11.64
C VAL A 221 23.43 13.50 -12.36
N SER A 222 23.81 12.23 -12.27
CA SER A 222 23.03 11.10 -12.75
C SER A 222 22.36 10.41 -11.56
N ILE A 223 21.06 10.14 -11.70
CA ILE A 223 20.26 9.44 -10.70
C ILE A 223 19.78 8.16 -11.34
N THR A 224 20.09 7.03 -10.71
CA THR A 224 19.59 5.72 -11.10
C THR A 224 18.74 5.18 -9.98
N PHE A 225 17.51 4.80 -10.27
CA PHE A 225 16.62 4.21 -9.28
C PHE A 225 16.00 2.91 -9.80
N THR A 226 15.66 2.03 -8.87
CA THR A 226 15.05 0.74 -9.16
C THR A 226 13.62 0.74 -8.67
N LEU A 227 12.69 0.35 -9.54
CA LEU A 227 11.29 0.12 -9.21
C LEU A 227 11.04 -1.38 -9.04
N GLU A 228 10.44 -1.77 -7.92
CA GLU A 228 10.05 -3.16 -7.67
C GLU A 228 8.58 -3.26 -7.27
N HIS A 229 7.92 -4.30 -7.79
CA HIS A 229 6.60 -4.70 -7.34
C HIS A 229 6.72 -5.49 -6.03
N LYS A 230 6.18 -4.95 -4.94
CA LYS A 230 6.18 -5.55 -3.59
C LYS A 230 4.78 -5.95 -3.11
N GLY A 231 3.73 -5.53 -3.83
CA GLY A 231 2.35 -5.85 -3.50
C GLY A 231 1.89 -7.24 -3.95
N ASN A 232 0.68 -7.59 -3.51
CA ASN A 232 -0.06 -8.77 -3.96
C ASN A 232 -0.91 -8.42 -5.17
N GLY A 233 -0.47 -8.77 -6.37
CA GLY A 233 -1.21 -8.47 -7.59
C GLY A 233 -0.38 -8.58 -8.85
N LYS A 234 -0.90 -8.01 -9.94
CA LYS A 234 -0.19 -7.87 -11.20
C LYS A 234 -0.25 -6.40 -11.62
N ILE A 235 0.84 -5.92 -12.21
CA ILE A 235 0.91 -4.57 -12.76
C ILE A 235 0.61 -4.67 -14.25
N TYR A 236 -0.26 -3.78 -14.71
CA TYR A 236 -0.57 -3.60 -16.11
C TYR A 236 -0.20 -2.18 -16.50
N LEU A 237 0.25 -2.00 -17.75
CA LEU A 237 0.37 -0.66 -18.32
C LEU A 237 -1.05 -0.09 -18.42
N ALA A 238 -1.26 1.11 -17.91
CA ALA A 238 -2.48 1.84 -18.21
C ALA A 238 -2.58 1.96 -19.74
N GLU A 239 -3.73 1.64 -20.33
CA GLU A 239 -3.93 1.86 -21.76
C GLU A 239 -3.72 3.34 -22.04
N SER A 240 -2.54 3.68 -22.56
CA SER A 240 -2.24 5.05 -22.93
C SER A 240 -3.11 5.37 -24.13
N THR A 241 -3.95 6.39 -24.03
CA THR A 241 -4.53 7.09 -25.18
C THR A 241 -3.48 7.80 -26.06
N GLY A 242 -2.20 7.43 -25.93
CA GLY A 242 -1.09 7.90 -26.72
C GLY A 242 -0.93 7.08 -28.00
N TYR A 243 -1.05 7.77 -29.13
CA TYR A 243 -0.76 7.32 -30.50
C TYR A 243 0.42 6.33 -30.57
N ARG A 244 0.13 5.06 -30.90
CA ARG A 244 1.17 4.08 -31.28
C ARG A 244 1.62 4.38 -32.71
N VAL A 245 2.82 4.96 -32.86
CA VAL A 245 3.52 4.89 -34.15
C VAL A 245 4.17 3.51 -34.22
N HIS A 246 3.57 2.59 -34.97
CA HIS A 246 4.27 1.39 -35.42
C HIS A 246 5.33 1.82 -36.45
N GLY A 247 6.59 1.83 -36.03
CA GLY A 247 7.72 1.88 -36.94
C GLY A 247 8.11 0.47 -37.31
N ASP A 248 7.52 -0.08 -38.37
CA ASP A 248 8.03 -1.30 -38.99
C ASP A 248 9.34 -0.94 -39.70
N SER A 249 10.44 -1.53 -39.24
CA SER A 249 11.72 -1.46 -39.93
C SER A 249 11.81 -2.68 -40.85
N PRO A 250 11.89 -2.50 -42.18
CA PRO A 250 12.12 -3.62 -43.07
C PRO A 250 13.59 -4.05 -42.97
N LEU A 251 13.78 -5.32 -42.60
CA LEU A 251 14.88 -6.13 -43.11
C LEU A 251 14.26 -7.33 -43.83
#